data_AF-A0A011UXT4-F1
#
_entry.id   AF-A0A011UXT4-F1
#
_cell.length_a   1.000
_cell.length_b   1.000
_cell.length_c   1.000
_cell.angle_alpha   90.00
_cell.angle_beta   90.00
_cell.angle_gamma   90.00
#
_symmetry.space_group_name_H-M   'P 1'
#
loop_
_entity.id
_entity.type
_entity.pdbx_description
1 polymer ?
#
loop_
_entity_poly.entity_id
_entity_poly.type
_entity_poly.pdbx_seq_one_letter_code
_entity_poly.pdbx_strand_id
1 'polypeptide(L)'
;MGINIALDGPSGAGKSTIAKAVAAKMQYVYVDTGAMYRAVACYMVTSGTDLDDTSAIIGKLNEIAIKLEYKDGAQHVILNGEDVSEKIRTPEISMAASKTSAIPEVRAFLFDLQQTMAKENDIIMDGRDIGTVVLPNADVKIFLTASAEERANRRFKELQEKGDPSTYEEVLRDIEQRDYNDTHRETAPLKKAEDAIEVNTTELDLQQSIDEICRVINERIGEKKNDTRVSEKKERAAKPLMEIRPITKTNKVNPLRVFIYGLLRWVTIGIYHIYYDIKWEGVENVPKDGGNIFASNHRSYQDPVFIALHARVPLSYMAKEELFQGNKAFKWLITKLGAFPVARGKGDTGVIDTSIEKLEAGRNLAIFPEGTRSRDGKVGKGKTGVALIAAVAQTKIIPVGITFEGKLKFRKKVIVRYGKPIIPSEIGAENTDSKSLRVLKNKVMEDITDLVNE
;
A
#
# COMPACT_ATOMS: atom_id res chain seq x y z
N MET A 1 1.41 1.01 4.46
CA MET A 1 0.56 1.69 5.46
C MET A 1 0.93 3.15 5.38
N GLY A 2 -0.10 4.01 5.27
CA GLY A 2 0.09 5.45 5.37
C GLY A 2 0.32 5.88 6.82
N ILE A 3 0.86 7.08 7.00
CA ILE A 3 1.10 7.73 8.28
C ILE A 3 -0.20 8.39 8.75
N ASN A 4 -0.65 8.03 9.94
CA ASN A 4 -1.90 8.54 10.53
C ASN A 4 -1.61 9.57 11.62
N ILE A 5 -2.10 10.80 11.47
CA ILE A 5 -1.96 11.86 12.47
C ILE A 5 -3.34 12.23 13.01
N ALA A 6 -3.53 12.10 14.32
CA ALA A 6 -4.72 12.52 15.04
C ALA A 6 -4.49 13.90 15.69
N LEU A 7 -5.34 14.87 15.41
CA LEU A 7 -5.32 16.20 16.02
C LEU A 7 -6.64 16.48 16.78
N ASP A 8 -6.62 16.27 18.08
CA ASP A 8 -7.75 16.51 18.98
C ASP A 8 -7.62 17.84 19.71
N GLY A 9 -8.73 18.35 20.25
CA GLY A 9 -8.72 19.55 21.09
C GLY A 9 -10.07 20.26 21.16
N PRO A 10 -10.20 21.28 22.02
CA PRO A 10 -11.44 22.02 22.21
C PRO A 10 -11.81 22.89 21.00
N SER A 11 -13.05 23.37 20.97
CA SER A 11 -13.52 24.26 19.91
C SER A 11 -12.75 25.59 19.95
N GLY A 12 -12.49 26.20 18.80
CA GLY A 12 -11.79 27.49 18.73
C GLY A 12 -10.27 27.42 18.92
N ALA A 13 -9.69 26.25 19.18
CA ALA A 13 -8.23 26.09 19.30
C ALA A 13 -7.46 26.24 17.97
N GLY A 14 -8.14 26.45 16.83
CA GLY A 14 -7.50 26.60 15.52
C GLY A 14 -7.18 25.28 14.79
N LYS A 15 -7.67 24.14 15.29
CA LYS A 15 -7.39 22.79 14.77
C LYS A 15 -7.50 22.67 13.26
N SER A 16 -8.65 22.98 12.67
CA SER A 16 -8.90 22.77 11.24
C SER A 16 -7.99 23.63 10.36
N THR A 17 -7.75 24.88 10.76
CA THR A 17 -6.82 25.79 10.07
C THR A 17 -5.40 25.26 10.13
N ILE A 18 -4.94 24.87 11.32
CA ILE A 18 -3.59 24.33 11.53
C ILE A 18 -3.43 22.99 10.81
N ALA A 19 -4.36 22.05 10.97
CA ALA A 19 -4.35 20.74 10.33
C ALA A 19 -4.31 20.86 8.80
N LYS A 20 -5.11 21.74 8.21
CA LYS A 20 -5.11 21.99 6.76
C LYS A 20 -3.74 22.53 6.29
N ALA A 21 -3.16 23.48 7.03
CA ALA A 21 -1.86 24.06 6.68
C ALA A 21 -0.71 23.04 6.83
N VAL A 22 -0.71 22.26 7.91
CA VAL A 22 0.28 21.19 8.15
C VAL A 22 0.14 20.10 7.09
N ALA A 23 -1.08 19.67 6.78
CA ALA A 23 -1.34 18.67 5.74
C ALA A 23 -0.81 19.13 4.38
N ALA A 24 -1.02 20.41 4.02
CA ALA A 24 -0.47 20.99 2.80
C ALA A 24 1.07 21.00 2.80
N LYS A 25 1.71 21.43 3.90
CA LYS A 25 3.18 21.42 4.05
C LYS A 25 3.77 20.01 3.93
N MET A 26 3.07 19.01 4.47
CA MET A 26 3.53 17.60 4.51
C MET A 26 3.05 16.76 3.33
N GLN A 27 2.21 17.32 2.45
CA GLN A 27 1.54 16.61 1.34
C GLN A 27 0.66 15.44 1.81
N TYR A 28 0.01 15.58 2.97
CA TYR A 28 -0.91 14.60 3.53
C TYR A 28 -2.37 14.97 3.20
N VAL A 29 -3.26 13.98 3.25
CA VAL A 29 -4.70 14.19 3.08
C VAL A 29 -5.28 14.71 4.38
N TYR A 30 -5.90 15.88 4.34
CA TYR A 30 -6.64 16.46 5.46
C TYR A 30 -8.07 15.88 5.53
N VAL A 31 -8.49 15.45 6.71
CA VAL A 31 -9.84 14.91 6.96
C VAL A 31 -10.51 15.70 8.09
N ASP A 32 -11.49 16.54 7.74
CA ASP A 32 -12.36 17.24 8.71
C ASP A 32 -13.47 16.31 9.20
N THR A 33 -13.30 15.71 10.37
CA THR A 33 -14.35 14.84 10.93
C THR A 33 -15.59 15.61 11.32
N GLY A 34 -15.44 16.87 11.75
CA GLY A 34 -16.55 17.75 12.07
C GLY A 34 -17.46 17.99 10.87
N ALA A 35 -16.89 18.10 9.67
CA ALA A 35 -17.64 18.26 8.43
C ALA A 35 -18.49 17.01 8.11
N MET A 36 -18.02 15.82 8.47
CA MET A 36 -18.76 14.57 8.29
C MET A 36 -19.98 14.51 9.23
N TYR A 37 -19.80 14.86 10.51
CA TYR A 37 -20.93 14.97 11.44
C TYR A 37 -21.92 16.05 11.02
N ARG A 38 -21.43 17.19 10.51
CA ARG A 38 -22.28 18.25 9.96
C ARG A 38 -23.02 17.81 8.68
N ALA A 39 -22.45 16.92 7.87
CA ALA A 39 -23.15 16.35 6.72
C ALA A 39 -24.31 15.45 7.16
N VAL A 40 -24.13 14.61 8.18
CA VAL A 40 -25.24 13.83 8.78
C VAL A 40 -26.31 14.77 9.32
N ALA A 41 -25.93 15.79 10.09
CA ALA A 41 -26.86 16.76 10.62
C ALA A 41 -27.61 17.54 9.52
N CYS A 42 -26.91 17.91 8.44
CA CYS A 42 -27.51 18.55 7.27
C CYS A 42 -28.59 17.67 6.65
N TYR A 43 -28.33 16.36 6.50
CA TYR A 43 -29.34 15.43 6.03
C TYR A 43 -30.56 15.35 6.96
N MET A 44 -30.34 15.30 8.28
CA MET A 44 -31.44 15.23 9.26
C MET A 44 -32.32 16.48 9.21
N VAL A 45 -31.71 17.66 9.14
CA VAL A 45 -32.42 18.95 9.07
C VAL A 45 -33.18 19.08 7.75
N THR A 46 -32.54 18.80 6.61
CA THR A 46 -33.18 18.97 5.29
C THR A 46 -34.30 17.96 5.03
N SER A 47 -34.24 16.79 5.67
CA SER A 47 -35.29 15.77 5.59
C SER A 47 -36.41 15.95 6.64
N GLY A 48 -36.38 17.05 7.41
CA GLY A 48 -37.38 17.35 8.43
C GLY A 48 -37.42 16.34 9.58
N THR A 49 -36.29 15.70 9.87
CA THR A 49 -36.20 14.72 10.97
C THR A 49 -36.21 15.44 12.31
N ASP A 50 -37.05 14.97 13.23
CA ASP A 50 -37.01 15.44 14.61
C ASP A 50 -35.66 15.08 15.24
N LEU A 51 -34.88 16.10 15.60
CA LEU A 51 -33.54 15.92 16.17
C LEU A 51 -33.57 15.46 17.63
N ASP A 52 -34.74 15.47 18.27
CA ASP A 52 -34.94 14.96 19.62
C ASP A 52 -35.47 13.51 19.62
N ASP A 53 -35.81 12.94 18.44
CA ASP A 53 -36.12 11.52 18.27
C ASP A 53 -34.91 10.72 17.74
N THR A 54 -34.17 10.13 18.68
CA THR A 54 -33.02 9.27 18.38
C THR A 54 -33.36 8.11 17.43
N SER A 55 -34.56 7.51 17.55
CA SER A 55 -34.95 6.38 16.69
C SER A 55 -35.17 6.81 15.25
N ALA A 56 -35.78 7.99 15.05
CA ALA A 56 -35.96 8.58 13.72
C ALA A 56 -34.62 8.91 13.05
N ILE A 57 -33.65 9.41 13.81
CA ILE A 57 -32.29 9.69 13.32
C ILE A 57 -31.61 8.39 12.88
N ILE A 58 -31.62 7.35 13.73
CA ILE A 58 -30.99 6.05 13.45
C ILE A 58 -31.58 5.40 12.21
N GLY A 59 -32.91 5.44 12.08
CA GLY A 59 -33.64 4.83 10.97
C GLY A 59 -33.29 5.40 9.59
N LYS A 60 -32.70 6.61 9.54
CA LYS A 60 -32.31 7.30 8.31
C LYS A 60 -30.83 7.19 7.96
N LEU A 61 -29.99 6.61 8.81
CA LEU A 61 -28.53 6.56 8.58
C LEU A 61 -28.15 5.78 7.31
N ASN A 62 -28.90 4.74 6.96
CA ASN A 62 -28.70 3.94 5.76
C ASN A 62 -29.03 4.69 4.45
N GLU A 63 -29.69 5.85 4.52
CA GLU A 63 -29.99 6.71 3.38
C GLU A 63 -28.87 7.72 3.10
N ILE A 64 -27.82 7.75 3.93
CA ILE A 64 -26.75 8.74 3.87
C ILE A 64 -25.52 8.13 3.19
N ALA A 65 -25.05 8.81 2.14
CA ALA A 65 -23.76 8.55 1.50
C ALA A 65 -22.93 9.84 1.50
N ILE A 66 -21.81 9.81 2.24
CA ILE A 66 -20.88 10.94 2.34
C ILE A 66 -19.61 10.62 1.55
N LYS A 67 -19.18 11.56 0.70
CA LYS A 67 -17.87 11.53 0.04
C LYS A 67 -17.14 12.84 0.29
N LEU A 68 -15.83 12.74 0.51
CA LEU A 68 -14.94 13.90 0.57
C LEU A 68 -14.19 13.97 -0.76
N GLU A 69 -14.29 15.10 -1.45
CA GLU A 69 -13.57 15.35 -2.70
C GLU A 69 -12.66 16.57 -2.53
N TYR A 70 -11.51 16.56 -3.19
CA TYR A 70 -10.62 17.73 -3.22
C TYR A 70 -10.74 18.41 -4.58
N LYS A 71 -11.25 19.64 -4.61
CA LYS A 71 -11.42 20.46 -5.83
C LYS A 71 -10.93 21.87 -5.53
N ASP A 72 -10.23 22.48 -6.49
CA ASP A 72 -9.79 23.89 -6.43
C ASP A 72 -9.04 24.29 -5.13
N GLY A 73 -8.27 23.36 -4.55
CA GLY A 73 -7.51 23.61 -3.32
C GLY A 73 -8.34 23.59 -2.04
N ALA A 74 -9.62 23.22 -2.12
CA ALA A 74 -10.53 23.05 -1.00
C ALA A 74 -11.08 21.63 -0.90
N GLN A 75 -11.44 21.23 0.31
CA GLN A 75 -12.18 20.00 0.56
C GLN A 75 -13.67 20.28 0.40
N HIS A 76 -14.31 19.49 -0.45
CA HIS A 76 -15.73 19.50 -0.72
C HIS A 76 -16.39 18.28 -0.08
N VAL A 77 -17.56 18.48 0.52
CA VAL A 77 -18.36 17.44 1.15
C VAL A 77 -19.57 17.16 0.30
N ILE A 78 -19.61 15.96 -0.28
CA ILE A 78 -20.70 15.49 -1.12
C ILE A 78 -21.61 14.59 -0.29
N LEU A 79 -22.86 14.99 -0.14
CA LEU A 79 -23.91 14.27 0.58
C LEU A 79 -24.95 13.80 -0.45
N ASN A 80 -25.12 12.49 -0.61
CA ASN A 80 -26.07 11.90 -1.56
C ASN A 80 -25.93 12.43 -3.00
N GLY A 81 -24.71 12.79 -3.40
CA GLY A 81 -24.40 13.35 -4.72
C GLY A 81 -24.50 14.87 -4.82
N GLU A 82 -24.96 15.57 -3.78
CA GLU A 82 -25.02 17.03 -3.72
C GLU A 82 -23.82 17.60 -2.93
N ASP A 83 -23.22 18.68 -3.44
CA ASP A 83 -22.20 19.42 -2.70
C ASP A 83 -22.85 20.27 -1.60
N VAL A 84 -22.59 19.91 -0.34
CA VAL A 84 -23.14 20.58 0.84
C VAL A 84 -22.11 21.42 1.59
N SER A 85 -20.92 21.65 1.01
CA SER A 85 -19.77 22.25 1.68
C SER A 85 -20.06 23.58 2.38
N GLU A 86 -20.89 24.44 1.78
CA GLU A 86 -21.31 25.71 2.40
C GLU A 86 -22.49 25.53 3.37
N LYS A 87 -23.47 24.69 3.02
CA LYS A 87 -24.66 24.41 3.85
C LYS A 87 -24.26 23.88 5.23
N ILE A 88 -23.26 23.00 5.28
CA ILE A 88 -22.79 22.40 6.53
C ILE A 88 -22.08 23.39 7.46
N ARG A 89 -21.77 24.61 7.03
CA ARG A 89 -21.09 25.63 7.86
C ARG A 89 -22.06 26.60 8.54
N THR A 90 -23.35 26.47 8.28
CA THR A 90 -24.37 27.32 8.90
C THR A 90 -24.48 27.09 10.42
N PRO A 91 -24.91 28.10 11.20
CA PRO A 91 -25.11 27.95 12.64
C PRO A 91 -26.11 26.83 12.98
N GLU A 92 -27.22 26.76 12.24
CA GLU A 92 -28.26 25.74 12.40
C GLU A 92 -27.69 24.31 12.29
N ILE A 93 -26.96 24.02 11.20
CA ILE A 93 -26.34 22.69 11.03
C ILE A 93 -25.26 22.41 12.07
N SER A 94 -24.53 23.44 12.50
CA SER A 94 -23.52 23.29 13.55
C SER A 94 -24.15 22.89 14.89
N MET A 95 -25.30 23.47 15.25
CA MET A 95 -26.06 23.07 16.43
C MET A 95 -26.62 21.64 16.30
N ALA A 96 -27.20 21.32 15.14
CA ALA A 96 -27.71 19.98 14.85
C ALA A 96 -26.62 18.90 14.89
N ALA A 97 -25.39 19.22 14.44
CA ALA A 97 -24.25 18.32 14.54
C ALA A 97 -23.84 18.01 15.98
N SER A 98 -23.97 18.99 16.88
CA SER A 98 -23.72 18.75 18.31
C SER A 98 -24.71 17.75 18.90
N LYS A 99 -26.00 17.84 18.55
CA LYS A 99 -27.03 16.89 19.01
C LYS A 99 -26.80 15.50 18.41
N THR A 100 -26.70 15.42 17.08
CA THR A 100 -26.59 14.14 16.36
C THR A 100 -25.29 13.38 16.68
N SER A 101 -24.16 14.07 16.87
CA SER A 101 -22.88 13.43 17.20
C SER A 101 -22.81 12.82 18.60
N ALA A 102 -23.76 13.13 19.49
CA ALA A 102 -23.89 12.49 20.79
C ALA A 102 -24.47 11.06 20.70
N ILE A 103 -25.13 10.71 19.59
CA ILE A 103 -25.79 9.42 19.39
C ILE A 103 -24.75 8.36 18.99
N PRO A 104 -24.58 7.26 19.74
CA PRO A 104 -23.56 6.23 19.46
C PRO A 104 -23.63 5.65 18.04
N GLU A 105 -24.83 5.41 17.52
CA GLU A 105 -25.06 4.82 16.20
C GLU A 105 -24.62 5.75 15.07
N VAL A 106 -24.78 7.07 15.23
CA VAL A 106 -24.27 8.07 14.28
C VAL A 106 -22.75 8.01 14.22
N ARG A 107 -22.10 7.86 15.38
CA ARG A 107 -20.64 7.73 15.48
C ARG A 107 -20.16 6.44 14.83
N ALA A 108 -20.83 5.32 15.13
CA ALA A 108 -20.53 4.01 14.54
C ALA A 108 -20.66 4.03 13.01
N PHE A 109 -21.71 4.68 12.48
CA PHE A 109 -21.90 4.87 11.05
C PHE A 109 -20.73 5.62 10.39
N LEU A 110 -20.21 6.68 11.02
CA LEU A 110 -19.08 7.45 10.48
C LEU A 110 -17.71 6.80 10.72
N PHE A 111 -17.60 5.91 11.72
CA PHE A 111 -16.36 5.26 12.11
C PHE A 111 -15.71 4.48 10.95
N ASP A 112 -16.49 3.69 10.23
CA ASP A 112 -15.98 2.88 9.11
C ASP A 112 -15.45 3.74 7.96
N LEU A 113 -16.12 4.87 7.68
CA LEU A 113 -15.68 5.82 6.66
C LEU A 113 -14.36 6.48 7.06
N GLN A 114 -14.24 6.93 8.30
CA GLN A 114 -13.03 7.54 8.85
C GLN A 114 -11.85 6.56 8.83
N GLN A 115 -12.08 5.31 9.24
CA GLN A 115 -11.07 4.24 9.25
C GLN A 115 -10.60 3.84 7.85
N THR A 116 -11.51 3.85 6.87
CA THR A 116 -11.16 3.53 5.48
C THR A 116 -10.22 4.60 4.89
N MET A 117 -10.51 5.88 5.14
CA MET A 117 -9.65 6.98 4.68
C MET A 117 -8.23 6.90 5.25
N ALA A 118 -8.09 6.50 6.52
CA ALA A 118 -6.80 6.34 7.21
C ALA A 118 -5.96 5.16 6.68
N LYS A 119 -6.58 4.14 6.09
CA LYS A 119 -5.83 2.97 5.57
C LYS A 119 -5.15 3.23 4.24
N GLU A 120 -5.72 4.12 3.42
CA GLU A 120 -5.34 4.28 2.02
C GLU A 120 -4.32 5.40 1.79
N ASN A 121 -4.19 6.36 2.72
CA ASN A 121 -3.41 7.58 2.53
C ASN A 121 -2.59 7.95 3.78
N ASP A 122 -1.59 8.80 3.60
CA ASP A 122 -1.00 9.56 4.71
C ASP A 122 -1.99 10.68 5.07
N ILE A 123 -2.48 10.71 6.31
CA ILE A 123 -3.59 11.60 6.70
C ILE A 123 -3.29 12.44 7.95
N ILE A 124 -3.93 13.61 8.00
CA ILE A 124 -4.14 14.39 9.22
C ILE A 124 -5.64 14.51 9.42
N MET A 125 -6.13 13.93 10.51
CA MET A 125 -7.54 13.92 10.88
C MET A 125 -7.74 14.77 12.13
N ASP A 126 -8.55 15.83 12.02
CA ASP A 126 -8.86 16.70 13.16
C ASP A 126 -10.24 16.39 13.74
N GLY A 127 -10.35 16.51 15.07
CA GLY A 127 -11.59 16.19 15.78
C GLY A 127 -11.49 16.38 17.29
N ARG A 128 -12.20 15.53 18.03
CA ARG A 128 -12.29 15.58 19.50
C ARG A 128 -11.90 14.28 20.19
N ASP A 129 -12.02 13.17 19.47
CA ASP A 129 -11.78 11.82 19.94
C ASP A 129 -11.08 10.96 18.87
N ILE A 130 -10.30 11.60 18.00
CA ILE A 130 -9.56 10.92 16.94
C ILE A 130 -8.51 10.01 17.54
N GLY A 131 -7.66 10.50 18.43
CA GLY A 131 -6.58 9.73 19.04
C GLY A 131 -7.03 8.74 20.11
N THR A 132 -8.26 8.87 20.63
CA THR A 132 -8.82 8.00 21.67
C THR A 132 -9.75 6.93 21.13
N VAL A 133 -10.55 7.23 20.09
CA VAL A 133 -11.60 6.34 19.58
C VAL A 133 -11.38 5.96 18.12
N VAL A 134 -11.20 6.94 17.22
CA VAL A 134 -11.18 6.69 15.77
C VAL A 134 -9.88 6.02 15.32
N LEU A 135 -8.75 6.62 15.70
CA LEU A 135 -7.39 6.22 15.39
C LEU A 135 -6.60 6.00 16.70
N PRO A 136 -6.99 5.01 17.55
CA PRO A 136 -6.30 4.73 18.80
C PRO A 136 -4.86 4.26 18.60
N ASN A 137 -4.51 3.87 17.38
CA ASN A 137 -3.16 3.46 16.99
C ASN A 137 -2.49 4.46 16.02
N ALA A 138 -2.92 5.73 16.00
CA ALA A 138 -2.33 6.76 15.15
C ALA A 138 -0.81 6.85 15.32
N ASP A 139 -0.10 7.18 14.24
CA ASP A 139 1.35 7.36 14.26
C ASP A 139 1.75 8.53 15.16
N VAL A 140 0.99 9.62 15.08
CA VAL A 140 1.16 10.77 15.97
C VAL A 140 -0.21 11.18 16.50
N LYS A 141 -0.32 11.39 17.81
CA LYS A 141 -1.51 11.95 18.45
C LYS A 141 -1.14 13.27 19.09
N ILE A 142 -1.88 14.31 18.76
CA ILE A 142 -1.67 15.65 19.27
C ILE A 142 -2.98 16.13 19.88
N PHE A 143 -2.90 16.65 21.10
CA PHE A 143 -3.98 17.34 21.77
C PHE A 143 -3.66 18.84 21.77
N LEU A 144 -4.26 19.56 20.83
CA LEU A 144 -4.11 21.01 20.69
C LEU A 144 -4.96 21.71 21.76
N THR A 145 -4.36 22.63 22.51
CA THR A 145 -5.06 23.40 23.54
C THR A 145 -4.73 24.89 23.45
N ALA A 146 -5.61 25.71 24.03
CA ALA A 146 -5.44 27.13 24.27
C ALA A 146 -6.42 27.56 25.38
N SER A 147 -6.12 28.65 26.10
CA SER A 147 -7.03 29.18 27.12
C SER A 147 -8.42 29.51 26.54
N ALA A 148 -9.47 29.46 27.36
CA ALA A 148 -10.83 29.76 26.91
C ALA A 148 -10.95 31.21 26.42
N GLU A 149 -10.27 32.12 27.11
CA GLU A 149 -10.18 33.54 26.82
C GLU A 149 -9.53 33.79 25.45
N GLU A 150 -8.43 33.10 25.15
CA GLU A 150 -7.75 33.28 23.87
C GLU A 150 -8.56 32.69 22.72
N ARG A 151 -9.21 31.54 22.93
CA ARG A 151 -10.12 30.97 21.92
C ARG A 151 -11.33 31.87 21.69
N ALA A 152 -11.86 32.49 22.75
CA ALA A 152 -12.93 33.47 22.65
C ALA A 152 -12.49 34.73 21.89
N ASN A 153 -11.30 35.24 22.17
CA ASN A 153 -10.73 36.40 21.47
C ASN A 153 -10.58 36.14 19.97
N ARG A 154 -10.00 34.99 19.59
CA ARG A 154 -9.86 34.57 18.18
C ARG A 154 -11.21 34.48 17.49
N ARG A 155 -12.20 33.84 18.14
CA ARG A 155 -13.54 33.67 17.58
C ARG A 155 -14.29 34.99 17.48
N PHE A 156 -14.17 35.85 18.48
CA PHE A 156 -14.78 37.17 18.51
C PHE A 156 -14.26 38.05 17.36
N LYS A 157 -12.94 38.08 17.13
CA LYS A 157 -12.35 38.77 15.97
C LYS A 157 -12.89 38.25 14.63
N GLU A 158 -12.99 36.94 14.46
CA GLU A 158 -13.56 36.31 13.25
C GLU A 158 -15.03 36.72 13.03
N LEU A 159 -15.81 36.81 14.10
CA LEU A 159 -17.21 37.23 14.06
C LEU A 159 -17.35 38.72 13.74
N GLN A 160 -16.52 39.58 14.32
CA GLN A 160 -16.49 41.01 14.01
C GLN A 160 -16.15 41.29 12.55
N GLU A 161 -15.18 40.57 11.96
CA GLU A 161 -14.85 40.68 10.53
C GLU A 161 -16.02 40.33 9.62
N LYS A 162 -16.94 39.47 10.09
CA LYS A 162 -18.16 39.07 9.38
C LYS A 162 -19.36 39.98 9.68
N GLY A 163 -19.18 41.02 10.50
CA GLY A 163 -20.23 41.96 10.89
C GLY A 163 -21.24 41.39 11.89
N ASP A 164 -20.86 40.35 12.64
CA ASP A 164 -21.71 39.75 13.66
C ASP A 164 -21.78 40.66 14.92
N PRO A 165 -22.98 40.86 15.52
CA PRO A 165 -23.16 41.78 16.64
C PRO A 165 -22.82 41.18 18.02
N SER A 166 -22.41 39.91 18.11
CA SER A 166 -22.14 39.22 19.38
C SER A 166 -21.05 39.91 20.19
N THR A 167 -21.19 39.93 21.52
CA THR A 167 -20.20 40.48 22.46
C THR A 167 -19.11 39.46 22.81
N TYR A 168 -17.96 39.93 23.31
CA TYR A 168 -16.87 39.05 23.75
C TYR A 168 -17.33 38.12 24.88
N GLU A 169 -18.12 38.64 25.83
CA GLU A 169 -18.65 37.90 26.98
C GLU A 169 -19.66 36.82 26.58
N GLU A 170 -20.42 37.03 25.51
CA GLU A 170 -21.29 35.99 24.92
C GLU A 170 -20.45 34.89 24.27
N VAL A 171 -19.46 35.26 23.46
CA VAL A 171 -18.57 34.29 22.79
C VAL A 171 -17.78 33.45 23.80
N LEU A 172 -17.30 34.06 24.89
CA LEU A 172 -16.58 33.34 25.95
C LEU A 172 -17.49 32.31 26.64
N ARG A 173 -18.70 32.72 27.06
CA ARG A 173 -19.67 31.81 27.68
C ARG A 173 -20.04 30.65 26.76
N ASP A 174 -20.23 30.92 25.47
CA ASP A 174 -20.52 29.89 24.48
C ASP A 174 -19.38 28.87 24.34
N ILE A 175 -18.13 29.33 24.39
CA ILE A 175 -16.96 28.46 24.35
C ILE A 175 -16.88 27.59 25.60
N GLU A 176 -17.01 28.19 26.78
CA GLU A 176 -16.95 27.47 28.06
C GLU A 176 -18.06 26.41 28.15
N GLN A 177 -19.29 26.77 27.75
CA GLN A 177 -20.41 25.84 27.74
C GLN A 177 -20.17 24.68 26.77
N ARG A 178 -19.58 24.94 25.59
CA ARG A 178 -19.22 23.88 24.65
C ARG A 178 -18.14 22.97 25.20
N ASP A 179 -17.11 23.52 25.83
CA ASP A 179 -16.05 22.71 26.42
C ASP A 179 -16.58 21.83 27.55
N TYR A 180 -17.49 22.36 28.38
CA TYR A 180 -18.18 21.58 29.40
C TYR A 180 -18.94 20.40 28.76
N ASN A 181 -19.76 20.67 27.74
CA ASN A 181 -20.54 19.64 27.05
C ASN A 181 -19.64 18.59 26.36
N ASP A 182 -18.55 19.02 25.72
CA ASP A 182 -17.63 18.13 25.01
C ASP A 182 -16.86 17.21 25.98
N THR A 183 -16.50 17.72 27.17
CA THR A 183 -15.74 16.97 28.18
C THR A 183 -16.61 16.08 29.06
N HIS A 184 -17.89 16.42 29.26
CA HIS A 184 -18.82 15.70 30.15
C HIS A 184 -19.82 14.77 29.43
N ARG A 185 -19.76 14.66 28.09
CA ARG A 185 -20.62 13.73 27.36
C ARG A 185 -20.30 12.26 27.69
N GLU A 186 -21.34 11.43 27.78
CA GLU A 186 -21.19 10.00 28.11
C GLU A 186 -20.43 9.22 27.03
N THR A 187 -20.65 9.56 25.75
CA THR A 187 -20.03 8.86 24.62
C THR A 187 -18.85 9.65 24.05
N ALA A 188 -17.66 9.03 24.08
CA ALA A 188 -16.42 9.55 23.51
C ALA A 188 -16.06 11.00 23.95
N PRO A 189 -15.99 11.31 25.25
CA PRO A 189 -15.71 12.67 25.72
C PRO A 189 -14.39 13.22 25.17
N LEU A 190 -14.31 14.54 25.01
CA LEU A 190 -13.07 15.23 24.67
C LEU A 190 -12.04 14.98 25.78
N LYS A 191 -11.13 14.07 25.52
CA LYS A 191 -10.07 13.66 26.44
C LYS A 191 -8.80 13.47 25.66
N LYS A 192 -7.70 14.00 26.20
CA LYS A 192 -6.35 13.73 25.70
C LYS A 192 -6.05 12.24 25.84
N ALA A 193 -5.65 11.58 24.75
CA ALA A 193 -5.16 10.21 24.79
C ALA A 193 -3.87 10.13 25.64
N GLU A 194 -3.62 9.00 26.30
CA GLU A 194 -2.47 8.87 27.23
C GLU A 194 -1.12 9.09 26.53
N ASP A 195 -1.02 8.68 25.26
CA ASP A 195 0.16 8.81 24.41
C ASP A 195 0.15 10.09 23.54
N ALA A 196 -0.86 10.95 23.68
CA ALA A 196 -0.97 12.20 22.94
C ALA A 196 -0.07 13.30 23.52
N ILE A 197 0.56 14.05 22.62
CA ILE A 197 1.37 15.23 22.97
C ILE A 197 0.45 16.42 23.05
N GLU A 198 0.53 17.15 24.15
CA GLU A 198 -0.23 18.38 24.30
C GLU A 198 0.57 19.55 23.73
N VAL A 199 -0.08 20.32 22.87
CA VAL A 199 0.51 21.51 22.26
C VAL A 199 -0.37 22.70 22.63
N ASN A 200 0.17 23.57 23.49
CA ASN A 200 -0.50 24.79 23.92
C ASN A 200 -0.17 25.93 22.96
N THR A 201 -1.20 26.49 22.31
CA THR A 201 -1.08 27.57 21.33
C THR A 201 -1.54 28.93 21.85
N THR A 202 -1.74 29.07 23.17
CA THR A 202 -2.26 30.31 23.78
C THR A 202 -1.42 31.53 23.39
N GLU A 203 -0.10 31.42 23.48
CA GLU A 203 0.84 32.52 23.19
C GLU A 203 1.47 32.42 21.79
N LEU A 204 1.01 31.49 20.96
CA LEU A 204 1.55 31.25 19.63
C LEU A 204 0.67 31.90 18.57
N ASP A 205 1.30 32.56 17.60
CA ASP A 205 0.60 32.95 16.37
C ASP A 205 0.31 31.73 15.49
N LEU A 206 -0.43 31.93 14.39
CA LEU A 206 -0.81 30.83 13.49
C LEU A 206 0.41 30.13 12.88
N GLN A 207 1.43 30.88 12.46
CA GLN A 207 2.61 30.31 11.81
C GLN A 207 3.46 29.53 12.82
N GLN A 208 3.67 30.09 14.02
CA GLN A 208 4.34 29.44 15.13
C GLN A 208 3.61 28.16 15.54
N SER A 209 2.27 28.19 15.59
CA SER A 209 1.44 27.02 15.87
C SER A 209 1.62 25.93 14.80
N ILE A 210 1.64 26.30 13.52
CA ILE A 210 1.88 25.37 12.41
C ILE A 210 3.29 24.76 12.52
N ASP A 211 4.29 25.59 12.76
CA ASP A 211 5.69 25.15 12.81
C ASP A 211 5.95 24.24 14.03
N GLU A 212 5.33 24.54 15.17
CA GLU A 212 5.38 23.69 16.37
C GLU A 212 4.72 22.33 16.13
N ILE A 213 3.55 22.31 15.49
CA ILE A 213 2.88 21.04 15.15
C ILE A 213 3.71 20.23 14.15
N CYS A 214 4.28 20.88 13.13
CA CYS A 214 5.22 20.23 12.20
C CYS A 214 6.45 19.66 12.92
N ARG A 215 7.01 20.39 13.90
CA ARG A 215 8.15 19.93 14.71
C ARG A 215 7.78 18.67 15.49
N VAL A 216 6.67 18.71 16.22
CA VAL A 216 6.14 17.58 17.00
C VAL A 216 5.91 16.35 16.13
N ILE A 217 5.29 16.53 14.96
CA ILE A 217 5.05 15.44 14.00
C ILE A 217 6.36 14.84 13.51
N ASN A 218 7.32 15.67 13.08
CA ASN A 218 8.59 15.20 12.55
C ASN A 218 9.44 14.49 13.62
N GLU A 219 9.46 15.03 14.84
CA GLU A 219 10.10 14.39 15.99
C GLU A 219 9.47 13.03 16.27
N ARG A 220 8.14 12.93 16.34
CA ARG A 220 7.49 11.64 16.61
C ARG A 220 7.58 10.64 15.48
N ILE A 221 7.54 11.08 14.22
CA ILE A 221 7.82 10.19 13.09
C ILE A 221 9.30 9.77 13.11
N GLY A 222 10.21 10.63 13.55
CA GLY A 222 11.64 10.34 13.73
C GLY A 222 11.92 9.36 14.88
N GLU A 223 11.30 9.59 16.03
CA GLU A 223 11.31 8.74 17.22
C GLU A 223 10.65 7.40 16.92
N LYS A 224 9.47 7.37 16.29
CA LYS A 224 8.88 6.14 15.76
C LYS A 224 9.80 5.48 14.75
N LYS A 225 10.46 6.18 13.82
CA LYS A 225 11.46 5.53 12.94
C LYS A 225 12.63 4.93 13.72
N ASN A 226 13.02 5.49 14.87
CA ASN A 226 14.09 4.96 15.71
C ASN A 226 13.61 3.83 16.64
N ASP A 227 12.46 3.95 17.27
CA ASP A 227 11.79 2.91 18.06
C ASP A 227 11.33 1.77 17.18
N THR A 228 10.82 2.03 15.98
CA THR A 228 10.59 1.05 14.91
C THR A 228 11.92 0.46 14.45
N ARG A 229 13.05 1.18 14.38
CA ARG A 229 14.36 0.54 14.09
C ARG A 229 14.89 -0.34 15.23
N VAL A 230 14.54 -0.04 16.48
CA VAL A 230 14.97 -0.78 17.69
C VAL A 230 14.03 -1.96 17.98
N SER A 231 12.72 -1.77 17.85
CA SER A 231 11.65 -2.78 17.94
C SER A 231 11.57 -3.65 16.69
N GLU A 232 11.70 -3.14 15.46
CA GLU A 232 11.84 -3.99 14.25
C GLU A 232 13.16 -4.76 14.29
N LYS A 233 14.24 -4.29 14.95
CA LYS A 233 15.43 -5.11 15.19
C LYS A 233 15.15 -6.30 16.12
N LYS A 234 14.17 -6.17 17.03
CA LYS A 234 13.78 -7.22 17.99
C LYS A 234 12.60 -8.09 17.53
N GLU A 235 11.69 -7.57 16.69
CA GLU A 235 10.40 -8.20 16.34
C GLU A 235 10.28 -8.58 14.85
N ARG A 236 11.09 -8.01 13.93
CA ARG A 236 11.25 -8.58 12.56
C ARG A 236 12.24 -9.73 12.48
N ALA A 237 12.85 -10.13 13.60
CA ALA A 237 13.41 -11.46 13.69
C ALA A 237 12.25 -12.46 13.85
N ALA A 238 11.90 -13.13 12.75
CA ALA A 238 11.18 -14.41 12.71
C ALA A 238 9.63 -14.43 12.78
N LYS A 239 8.92 -13.67 11.94
CA LYS A 239 7.59 -14.14 11.47
C LYS A 239 7.62 -14.49 9.98
N PRO A 240 7.49 -15.78 9.62
CA PRO A 240 7.54 -16.23 8.22
C PRO A 240 6.31 -15.72 7.44
N LEU A 241 6.50 -15.19 6.23
CA LEU A 241 5.40 -14.74 5.35
C LEU A 241 4.62 -15.92 4.76
N MET A 242 5.25 -17.08 4.67
CA MET A 242 4.67 -18.33 4.21
C MET A 242 5.45 -19.48 4.84
N GLU A 243 4.77 -20.59 5.13
CA GLU A 243 5.42 -21.79 5.65
C GLU A 243 6.42 -22.35 4.61
N ILE A 244 7.61 -22.72 5.09
CA ILE A 244 8.66 -23.32 4.27
C ILE A 244 8.21 -24.73 3.86
N ARG A 245 8.26 -25.02 2.56
CA ARG A 245 7.85 -26.29 1.95
C ARG A 245 8.99 -26.79 1.06
N PRO A 246 10.04 -27.39 1.63
CA PRO A 246 11.21 -27.82 0.87
C PRO A 246 10.81 -28.87 -0.17
N ILE A 247 11.18 -28.65 -1.43
CA ILE A 247 10.91 -29.64 -2.47
C ILE A 247 11.77 -30.88 -2.24
N THR A 248 11.18 -32.07 -2.35
CA THR A 248 11.90 -33.32 -2.05
C THR A 248 12.78 -33.80 -3.22
N LYS A 249 12.70 -33.18 -4.41
CA LYS A 249 13.39 -33.56 -5.68
C LYS A 249 13.30 -35.06 -6.03
N THR A 250 12.36 -35.79 -5.43
CA THR A 250 12.17 -37.23 -5.61
C THR A 250 11.47 -37.54 -6.93
N ASN A 251 10.51 -36.70 -7.32
CA ASN A 251 9.83 -36.84 -8.60
C ASN A 251 10.74 -36.39 -9.74
N LYS A 252 10.83 -37.23 -10.77
CA LYS A 252 11.50 -36.91 -12.03
C LYS A 252 10.47 -36.80 -13.13
N VAL A 253 10.70 -35.85 -14.05
CA VAL A 253 9.94 -35.80 -15.29
C VAL A 253 10.10 -37.14 -16.02
N ASN A 254 9.00 -37.66 -16.57
CA ASN A 254 8.99 -38.92 -17.32
C ASN A 254 10.18 -38.99 -18.31
N PRO A 255 11.00 -40.06 -18.29
CA PRO A 255 12.19 -40.18 -19.12
C PRO A 255 11.92 -40.00 -20.63
N LEU A 256 10.80 -40.53 -21.13
CA LEU A 256 10.40 -40.36 -22.54
C LEU A 256 10.15 -38.89 -22.88
N ARG A 257 9.53 -38.13 -21.95
CA ARG A 257 9.33 -36.69 -22.14
C ARG A 257 10.65 -35.92 -22.12
N VAL A 258 11.58 -36.30 -21.25
CA VAL A 258 12.93 -35.68 -21.20
C VAL A 258 13.69 -35.98 -22.49
N PHE A 259 13.58 -37.20 -23.02
CA PHE A 259 14.17 -37.58 -24.31
C PHE A 259 13.58 -36.76 -25.47
N ILE A 260 12.24 -36.71 -25.60
CA ILE A 260 11.56 -35.93 -26.63
C ILE A 260 11.92 -34.45 -26.52
N TYR A 261 11.90 -33.90 -25.30
CA TYR A 261 12.33 -32.53 -25.04
C TYR A 261 13.78 -32.29 -25.47
N GLY A 262 14.68 -33.23 -25.19
CA GLY A 262 16.07 -33.18 -25.64
C GLY A 262 16.21 -33.10 -27.16
N LEU A 263 15.47 -33.92 -27.90
CA LEU A 263 15.45 -33.90 -29.36
C LEU A 263 14.91 -32.56 -29.90
N LEU A 264 13.75 -32.11 -29.39
CA LEU A 264 13.15 -30.83 -29.77
C LEU A 264 14.08 -29.65 -29.46
N ARG A 265 14.76 -29.70 -28.32
CA ARG A 265 15.75 -28.68 -27.93
C ARG A 265 16.89 -28.61 -28.92
N TRP A 266 17.47 -29.75 -29.34
CA TRP A 266 18.51 -29.78 -30.37
C TRP A 266 18.07 -29.18 -31.71
N VAL A 267 16.87 -29.53 -32.17
CA VAL A 267 16.29 -28.95 -33.40
C VAL A 267 16.10 -27.44 -33.24
N THR A 268 15.57 -27.00 -32.09
CA THR A 268 15.34 -25.58 -31.81
C THR A 268 16.65 -24.81 -31.74
N ILE A 269 17.70 -25.37 -31.12
CA ILE A 269 19.05 -24.78 -31.12
C ILE A 269 19.52 -24.55 -32.55
N GLY A 270 19.38 -25.53 -33.45
CA GLY A 270 19.78 -25.40 -34.86
C GLY A 270 19.03 -24.27 -35.57
N ILE A 271 17.69 -24.23 -35.42
CA ILE A 271 16.85 -23.16 -35.99
C ILE A 271 17.28 -21.78 -35.45
N TYR A 272 17.54 -21.69 -34.15
CA TYR A 272 17.89 -20.43 -33.50
C TYR A 272 19.30 -19.94 -33.89
N HIS A 273 20.26 -20.84 -34.14
CA HIS A 273 21.57 -20.47 -34.70
C HIS A 273 21.49 -20.00 -36.16
N ILE A 274 20.54 -20.52 -36.93
CA ILE A 274 20.30 -20.05 -38.31
C ILE A 274 19.70 -18.64 -38.27
N TYR A 275 18.75 -18.42 -37.35
CA TYR A 275 17.97 -17.19 -37.30
C TYR A 275 18.66 -16.05 -36.53
N TYR A 276 19.53 -16.36 -35.56
CA TYR A 276 20.22 -15.39 -34.69
C TYR A 276 21.70 -15.74 -34.55
N ASP A 277 22.54 -14.72 -34.33
CA ASP A 277 23.93 -14.91 -33.95
C ASP A 277 24.00 -15.05 -32.41
N ILE A 278 23.74 -16.26 -31.91
CA ILE A 278 23.59 -16.50 -30.48
C ILE A 278 24.92 -16.96 -29.87
N LYS A 279 25.30 -16.31 -28.76
CA LYS A 279 26.39 -16.74 -27.90
C LYS A 279 25.83 -17.14 -26.52
N TRP A 280 26.33 -18.23 -25.97
CA TRP A 280 26.03 -18.63 -24.58
C TRP A 280 27.29 -18.59 -23.73
N GLU A 281 27.14 -18.11 -22.51
CA GLU A 281 28.21 -18.02 -21.52
C GLU A 281 27.70 -18.59 -20.19
N GLY A 282 28.60 -19.20 -19.40
CA GLY A 282 28.24 -19.78 -18.11
C GLY A 282 27.36 -21.03 -18.18
N VAL A 283 27.30 -21.73 -19.31
CA VAL A 283 26.45 -22.92 -19.52
C VAL A 283 26.73 -24.03 -18.49
N GLU A 284 27.95 -24.10 -17.98
CA GLU A 284 28.37 -24.98 -16.89
C GLU A 284 27.61 -24.76 -15.58
N ASN A 285 27.06 -23.56 -15.37
CA ASN A 285 26.23 -23.22 -14.20
C ASN A 285 24.79 -23.78 -14.32
N VAL A 286 24.39 -24.27 -15.50
CA VAL A 286 23.04 -24.79 -15.72
C VAL A 286 22.88 -26.16 -15.06
N PRO A 287 21.92 -26.33 -14.12
CA PRO A 287 21.73 -27.59 -13.43
C PRO A 287 21.34 -28.73 -14.37
N LYS A 288 21.84 -29.93 -14.06
CA LYS A 288 21.49 -31.16 -14.77
C LYS A 288 20.19 -31.79 -14.22
N ASP A 289 19.81 -31.42 -13.01
CA ASP A 289 18.60 -31.86 -12.30
C ASP A 289 17.43 -30.87 -12.48
N GLY A 290 16.25 -31.31 -12.04
CA GLY A 290 15.02 -30.51 -12.04
C GLY A 290 14.77 -29.80 -10.71
N GLY A 291 13.68 -29.04 -10.63
CA GLY A 291 13.30 -28.34 -9.41
C GLY A 291 14.12 -27.08 -9.14
N ASN A 292 14.64 -26.42 -10.18
CA ASN A 292 15.43 -25.20 -10.05
C ASN A 292 14.71 -24.00 -10.67
N ILE A 293 15.02 -22.79 -10.19
CA ILE A 293 14.42 -21.54 -10.67
C ILE A 293 15.41 -20.83 -11.59
N PHE A 294 14.98 -20.42 -12.77
CA PHE A 294 15.72 -19.57 -13.69
C PHE A 294 15.10 -18.18 -13.65
N ALA A 295 15.87 -17.20 -13.17
CA ALA A 295 15.42 -15.83 -13.02
C ALA A 295 16.12 -14.95 -14.06
N SER A 296 15.37 -14.24 -14.90
CA SER A 296 15.95 -13.48 -16.01
C SER A 296 15.34 -12.10 -16.17
N ASN A 297 16.08 -11.19 -16.83
CA ASN A 297 15.52 -9.96 -17.36
C ASN A 297 14.52 -10.28 -18.49
N HIS A 298 13.55 -9.40 -18.72
CA HIS A 298 12.51 -9.66 -19.72
C HIS A 298 12.49 -8.58 -20.80
N ARG A 299 12.89 -8.91 -22.03
CA ARG A 299 13.00 -8.00 -23.17
C ARG A 299 12.12 -8.39 -24.36
N SER A 300 11.87 -9.68 -24.57
CA SER A 300 11.14 -10.18 -25.72
C SER A 300 10.23 -11.37 -25.38
N TYR A 301 9.34 -11.72 -26.30
CA TYR A 301 8.56 -12.95 -26.17
C TYR A 301 9.39 -14.23 -26.39
N GLN A 302 10.64 -14.09 -26.89
CA GLN A 302 11.54 -15.20 -27.18
C GLN A 302 12.44 -15.57 -25.98
N ASP A 303 12.51 -14.72 -24.95
CA ASP A 303 13.35 -14.93 -23.77
C ASP A 303 13.11 -16.29 -23.09
N PRO A 304 11.85 -16.76 -22.89
CA PRO A 304 11.60 -18.09 -22.35
C PRO A 304 12.27 -19.22 -23.14
N VAL A 305 12.36 -19.06 -24.48
CA VAL A 305 12.98 -20.05 -25.36
C VAL A 305 14.49 -19.97 -25.25
N PHE A 306 15.09 -18.77 -25.25
CA PHE A 306 16.53 -18.59 -25.08
C PHE A 306 17.07 -19.26 -23.79
N ILE A 307 16.33 -19.16 -22.69
CA ILE A 307 16.64 -19.84 -21.42
C ILE A 307 16.51 -21.37 -21.56
N ALA A 308 15.50 -21.85 -22.31
CA ALA A 308 15.24 -23.27 -22.50
C ALA A 308 16.32 -24.00 -23.29
N LEU A 309 17.01 -23.30 -24.20
CA LEU A 309 17.95 -23.93 -25.13
C LEU A 309 19.09 -24.69 -24.42
N HIS A 310 19.52 -24.26 -23.23
CA HIS A 310 20.53 -24.99 -22.45
C HIS A 310 19.99 -25.69 -21.20
N ALA A 311 18.72 -25.48 -20.83
CA ALA A 311 18.08 -26.22 -19.76
C ALA A 311 17.78 -27.67 -20.21
N ARG A 312 18.42 -28.66 -19.58
CA ARG A 312 18.24 -30.10 -19.90
C ARG A 312 16.92 -30.68 -19.40
N VAL A 313 16.39 -30.10 -18.34
CA VAL A 313 15.09 -30.45 -17.77
C VAL A 313 14.06 -29.40 -18.22
N PRO A 314 12.85 -29.82 -18.66
CA PRO A 314 11.83 -28.90 -19.14
C PRO A 314 11.49 -27.78 -18.15
N LEU A 315 11.37 -26.57 -18.66
CA LEU A 315 10.94 -25.39 -17.90
C LEU A 315 9.41 -25.30 -17.86
N SER A 316 8.92 -24.68 -16.79
CA SER A 316 7.54 -24.19 -16.68
C SER A 316 7.60 -22.67 -16.65
N TYR A 317 6.65 -22.01 -17.31
CA TYR A 317 6.70 -20.57 -17.52
C TYR A 317 5.41 -19.91 -17.05
N MET A 318 5.55 -18.83 -16.30
CA MET A 318 4.42 -17.96 -15.98
C MET A 318 4.04 -17.15 -17.21
N ALA A 319 2.78 -17.22 -17.62
CA ALA A 319 2.26 -16.51 -18.78
C ALA A 319 0.97 -15.75 -18.43
N LYS A 320 0.74 -14.62 -19.09
CA LYS A 320 -0.44 -13.78 -18.88
C LYS A 320 -1.71 -14.62 -19.10
N GLU A 321 -2.68 -14.56 -18.20
CA GLU A 321 -3.91 -15.38 -18.28
C GLU A 321 -4.66 -15.22 -19.61
N GLU A 322 -4.66 -14.02 -20.19
CA GLU A 322 -5.33 -13.73 -21.46
C GLU A 322 -4.74 -14.52 -22.65
N LEU A 323 -3.50 -15.02 -22.55
CA LEU A 323 -2.92 -15.93 -23.56
C LEU A 323 -3.63 -17.29 -23.60
N PHE A 324 -4.43 -17.62 -22.58
CA PHE A 324 -5.17 -18.88 -22.47
C PHE A 324 -6.66 -18.72 -22.83
N GLN A 325 -7.14 -17.51 -23.14
CA GLN A 325 -8.58 -17.21 -23.28
C GLN A 325 -9.08 -17.11 -24.74
N GLY A 326 -8.23 -17.36 -25.75
CA GLY A 326 -8.61 -17.25 -27.17
C GLY A 326 -8.51 -18.56 -27.95
N ASN A 327 -7.38 -18.75 -28.64
CA ASN A 327 -7.18 -19.85 -29.57
C ASN A 327 -6.89 -21.18 -28.83
N LYS A 328 -7.79 -22.18 -28.96
CA LYS A 328 -7.65 -23.49 -28.32
C LYS A 328 -6.38 -24.25 -28.73
N ALA A 329 -5.97 -24.16 -29.99
CA ALA A 329 -4.74 -24.80 -30.48
C ALA A 329 -3.49 -24.11 -29.90
N PHE A 330 -3.50 -22.78 -29.83
CA PHE A 330 -2.41 -22.02 -29.20
C PHE A 330 -2.32 -22.30 -27.70
N LYS A 331 -3.46 -22.28 -26.98
CA LYS A 331 -3.55 -22.66 -25.57
C LYS A 331 -2.97 -24.05 -25.33
N TRP A 332 -3.37 -25.02 -26.16
CA TRP A 332 -2.87 -26.40 -26.07
C TRP A 332 -1.35 -26.42 -26.26
N LEU A 333 -0.82 -25.73 -27.28
CA LEU A 333 0.61 -25.66 -27.58
C LEU A 333 1.41 -25.08 -26.41
N ILE A 334 1.05 -23.89 -25.93
CA ILE A 334 1.80 -23.22 -24.84
C ILE A 334 1.72 -24.02 -23.53
N THR A 335 0.59 -24.66 -23.25
CA THR A 335 0.43 -25.51 -22.06
C THR A 335 1.31 -26.76 -22.15
N LYS A 336 1.43 -27.38 -23.33
CA LYS A 336 2.34 -28.53 -23.56
C LYS A 336 3.81 -28.13 -23.42
N LEU A 337 4.15 -26.91 -23.82
CA LEU A 337 5.49 -26.33 -23.63
C LEU A 337 5.77 -25.96 -22.16
N GLY A 338 4.77 -25.97 -21.29
CA GLY A 338 4.93 -25.76 -19.84
C GLY A 338 4.44 -24.40 -19.34
N ALA A 339 3.75 -23.61 -20.16
CA ALA A 339 3.16 -22.34 -19.71
C ALA A 339 1.95 -22.58 -18.79
N PHE A 340 1.81 -21.75 -17.76
CA PHE A 340 0.64 -21.71 -16.88
C PHE A 340 0.19 -20.27 -16.61
N PRO A 341 -1.11 -20.02 -16.40
CA PRO A 341 -1.67 -18.67 -16.32
C PRO A 341 -1.32 -17.97 -15.00
N VAL A 342 -1.12 -16.65 -15.09
CA VAL A 342 -0.92 -15.74 -13.96
C VAL A 342 -1.68 -14.43 -14.20
N ALA A 343 -2.51 -14.03 -13.24
CA ALA A 343 -3.22 -12.75 -13.26
C ALA A 343 -2.28 -11.59 -12.87
N ARG A 344 -2.44 -10.41 -13.47
CA ARG A 344 -1.62 -9.23 -13.14
C ARG A 344 -2.16 -8.52 -11.91
N GLY A 345 -1.26 -8.11 -11.01
CA GLY A 345 -1.57 -7.19 -9.91
C GLY A 345 -2.05 -7.84 -8.62
N LYS A 346 -2.50 -9.10 -8.67
CA LYS A 346 -2.76 -9.89 -7.46
C LYS A 346 -1.52 -10.69 -7.11
N GLY A 347 -0.95 -10.45 -5.93
CA GLY A 347 0.03 -11.34 -5.32
C GLY A 347 -0.67 -12.59 -4.80
N ASP A 348 -1.33 -13.33 -5.69
CA ASP A 348 -2.13 -14.49 -5.32
C ASP A 348 -1.20 -15.60 -4.83
N THR A 349 -1.45 -16.06 -3.60
CA THR A 349 -0.82 -17.26 -3.01
C THR A 349 -0.90 -18.47 -3.95
N GLY A 350 -1.98 -18.59 -4.72
CA GLY A 350 -2.16 -19.67 -5.70
C GLY A 350 -1.11 -19.75 -6.81
N VAL A 351 -0.46 -18.64 -7.19
CA VAL A 351 0.64 -18.66 -8.17
C VAL A 351 1.91 -19.26 -7.57
N ILE A 352 2.14 -19.00 -6.28
CA ILE A 352 3.27 -19.56 -5.53
C ILE A 352 3.06 -21.06 -5.37
N ASP A 353 1.86 -21.49 -4.97
CA ASP A 353 1.52 -22.91 -4.82
C ASP A 353 1.70 -23.66 -6.15
N THR A 354 1.14 -23.12 -7.25
CA THR A 354 1.33 -23.70 -8.59
C THR A 354 2.81 -23.80 -8.97
N SER A 355 3.61 -22.81 -8.58
CA SER A 355 5.06 -22.80 -8.85
C SER A 355 5.79 -23.90 -8.09
N ILE A 356 5.48 -24.08 -6.81
CA ILE A 356 6.02 -25.13 -5.96
C ILE A 356 5.63 -26.50 -6.53
N GLU A 357 4.37 -26.71 -6.91
CA GLU A 357 3.91 -27.95 -7.55
C GLU A 357 4.70 -28.30 -8.81
N LYS A 358 5.05 -27.31 -9.66
CA LYS A 358 5.89 -27.56 -10.85
C LYS A 358 7.31 -27.97 -10.48
N LEU A 359 7.89 -27.33 -9.47
CA LEU A 359 9.22 -27.65 -8.96
C LEU A 359 9.23 -29.06 -8.33
N GLU A 360 8.22 -29.39 -7.53
CA GLU A 360 8.02 -30.71 -6.94
C GLU A 360 7.77 -31.80 -7.97
N ALA A 361 7.14 -31.50 -9.11
CA ALA A 361 7.01 -32.41 -10.24
C ALA A 361 8.33 -32.64 -11.02
N GLY A 362 9.44 -32.07 -10.54
CA GLY A 362 10.77 -32.21 -11.11
C GLY A 362 11.01 -31.34 -12.35
N ARG A 363 10.14 -30.37 -12.66
CA ARG A 363 10.39 -29.40 -13.73
C ARG A 363 11.22 -28.23 -13.19
N ASN A 364 11.89 -27.51 -14.07
CA ASN A 364 12.45 -26.21 -13.72
C ASN A 364 11.38 -25.12 -13.88
N LEU A 365 11.59 -23.97 -13.26
CA LEU A 365 10.67 -22.83 -13.31
C LEU A 365 11.40 -21.62 -13.88
N ALA A 366 10.85 -20.97 -14.90
CA ALA A 366 11.35 -19.71 -15.42
C ALA A 366 10.49 -18.54 -14.93
N ILE A 367 11.13 -17.55 -14.33
CA ILE A 367 10.50 -16.35 -13.77
C ILE A 367 11.22 -15.11 -14.30
N PHE A 368 10.43 -14.07 -14.55
CA PHE A 368 10.91 -12.74 -14.89
C PHE A 368 10.59 -11.77 -13.73
N PRO A 369 11.54 -11.51 -12.80
CA PRO A 369 11.26 -10.80 -11.56
C PRO A 369 10.73 -9.37 -11.76
N GLU A 370 11.00 -8.74 -12.89
CA GLU A 370 10.49 -7.40 -13.24
C GLU A 370 8.96 -7.38 -13.40
N GLY A 371 8.33 -8.51 -13.79
CA GLY A 371 6.89 -8.63 -14.04
C GLY A 371 6.37 -7.91 -15.29
N THR A 372 7.21 -7.15 -15.98
CA THR A 372 6.93 -6.49 -17.27
C THR A 372 8.14 -6.58 -18.19
N ARG A 373 7.94 -6.44 -19.50
CA ARG A 373 9.04 -6.41 -20.46
C ARG A 373 9.68 -5.02 -20.53
N SER A 374 10.99 -4.96 -20.39
CA SER A 374 11.82 -3.80 -20.62
C SER A 374 11.88 -3.45 -22.12
N ARG A 375 11.66 -2.16 -22.43
CA ARG A 375 11.69 -1.62 -23.81
C ARG A 375 13.06 -1.05 -24.17
N ASP A 376 13.79 -0.53 -23.19
CA ASP A 376 15.11 0.09 -23.34
C ASP A 376 16.25 -0.91 -23.11
N GLY A 377 15.95 -2.11 -22.64
CA GLY A 377 16.90 -3.18 -22.39
C GLY A 377 17.59 -3.12 -21.04
N LYS A 378 17.27 -2.11 -20.22
CA LYS A 378 17.74 -2.02 -18.83
C LYS A 378 16.94 -2.97 -17.94
N VAL A 379 17.60 -3.48 -16.89
CA VAL A 379 16.96 -4.30 -15.88
C VAL A 379 16.12 -3.41 -14.95
N GLY A 380 14.82 -3.64 -14.91
CA GLY A 380 13.89 -2.91 -14.06
C GLY A 380 13.90 -3.35 -12.60
N LYS A 381 13.00 -2.75 -11.79
CA LYS A 381 12.85 -3.10 -10.37
C LYS A 381 12.26 -4.51 -10.21
N GLY A 382 12.99 -5.39 -9.55
CA GLY A 382 12.53 -6.75 -9.24
C GLY A 382 11.44 -6.80 -8.16
N LYS A 383 10.47 -7.70 -8.35
CA LYS A 383 9.45 -8.08 -7.37
C LYS A 383 9.95 -9.23 -6.48
N THR A 384 9.36 -9.37 -5.29
CA THR A 384 9.77 -10.37 -4.28
C THR A 384 9.33 -11.80 -4.59
N GLY A 385 8.49 -12.03 -5.62
CA GLY A 385 7.92 -13.35 -5.91
C GLY A 385 8.97 -14.45 -6.16
N VAL A 386 10.05 -14.14 -6.90
CA VAL A 386 11.14 -15.09 -7.14
C VAL A 386 11.85 -15.51 -5.84
N ALA A 387 12.10 -14.56 -4.95
CA ALA A 387 12.73 -14.81 -3.67
C ALA A 387 11.82 -15.62 -2.74
N LEU A 388 10.53 -15.31 -2.73
CA LEU A 388 9.55 -16.03 -1.92
C LEU A 388 9.40 -17.48 -2.38
N ILE A 389 9.28 -17.74 -3.69
CA ILE A 389 9.19 -19.11 -4.21
C ILE A 389 10.47 -19.90 -3.88
N ALA A 390 11.64 -19.29 -4.04
CA ALA A 390 12.92 -19.94 -3.73
C ALA A 390 13.10 -20.25 -2.24
N ALA A 391 12.72 -19.33 -1.36
CA ALA A 391 12.75 -19.51 0.09
C ALA A 391 11.72 -20.55 0.56
N VAL A 392 10.50 -20.55 0.01
CA VAL A 392 9.49 -21.56 0.36
C VAL A 392 9.94 -22.94 -0.14
N ALA A 393 10.36 -23.05 -1.41
CA ALA A 393 10.75 -24.31 -2.03
C ALA A 393 12.14 -24.81 -1.58
N GLN A 394 12.92 -23.99 -0.86
CA GLN A 394 14.32 -24.25 -0.50
C GLN A 394 15.16 -24.70 -1.70
N THR A 395 15.06 -23.96 -2.81
CA THR A 395 15.77 -24.29 -4.05
C THR A 395 16.61 -23.14 -4.59
N LYS A 396 17.61 -23.50 -5.39
CA LYS A 396 18.55 -22.56 -6.00
C LYS A 396 17.92 -21.78 -7.15
N ILE A 397 18.39 -20.54 -7.30
CA ILE A 397 18.03 -19.64 -8.39
C ILE A 397 19.24 -19.49 -9.32
N ILE A 398 19.01 -19.62 -10.62
CA ILE A 398 20.00 -19.44 -11.67
C ILE A 398 19.69 -18.07 -12.30
N PRO A 399 20.50 -17.03 -12.02
CA PRO A 399 20.35 -15.75 -12.68
C PRO A 399 20.74 -15.89 -14.16
N VAL A 400 19.94 -15.30 -15.05
CA VAL A 400 20.17 -15.34 -16.50
C VAL A 400 20.07 -13.95 -17.08
N GLY A 401 21.16 -13.48 -17.70
CA GLY A 401 21.18 -12.23 -18.45
C GLY A 401 20.96 -12.48 -19.94
N ILE A 402 20.04 -11.75 -20.56
CA ILE A 402 19.79 -11.79 -22.01
C ILE A 402 20.01 -10.40 -22.60
N THR A 403 20.96 -10.30 -23.52
CA THR A 403 21.38 -9.05 -24.15
C THR A 403 21.32 -9.10 -25.67
N PHE A 404 20.72 -8.06 -26.25
CA PHE A 404 20.72 -7.79 -27.68
C PHE A 404 20.41 -6.31 -27.92
N GLU A 405 20.90 -5.73 -29.02
CA GLU A 405 20.61 -4.32 -29.33
C GLU A 405 19.27 -4.13 -30.06
N GLY A 406 18.46 -3.16 -29.62
CA GLY A 406 17.19 -2.85 -30.29
C GLY A 406 16.18 -3.99 -30.23
N LYS A 407 15.58 -4.34 -31.39
CA LYS A 407 14.59 -5.43 -31.52
C LYS A 407 15.23 -6.68 -32.14
N LEU A 408 14.74 -7.85 -31.76
CA LEU A 408 15.11 -9.12 -32.39
C LEU A 408 14.72 -9.11 -33.88
N LYS A 409 15.69 -9.43 -34.73
CA LYS A 409 15.57 -9.57 -36.18
C LYS A 409 16.49 -10.70 -36.65
N PHE A 410 16.34 -11.14 -37.89
CA PHE A 410 17.23 -12.15 -38.49
C PHE A 410 18.70 -11.74 -38.35
N ARG A 411 19.56 -12.69 -37.97
CA ARG A 411 21.00 -12.55 -37.71
C ARG A 411 21.36 -11.55 -36.61
N LYS A 412 20.41 -11.13 -35.76
CA LYS A 412 20.73 -10.27 -34.61
C LYS A 412 21.60 -11.04 -33.63
N LYS A 413 22.65 -10.38 -33.14
CA LYS A 413 23.47 -10.88 -32.04
C LYS A 413 22.66 -10.93 -30.75
N VAL A 414 22.63 -12.12 -30.12
CA VAL A 414 21.96 -12.36 -28.84
C VAL A 414 22.96 -13.06 -27.93
N ILE A 415 23.20 -12.52 -26.74
CA ILE A 415 24.05 -13.17 -25.74
C ILE A 415 23.17 -13.61 -24.59
N VAL A 416 23.31 -14.87 -24.19
CA VAL A 416 22.59 -15.48 -23.07
C VAL A 416 23.62 -15.95 -22.05
N ARG A 417 23.65 -15.33 -20.88
CA ARG A 417 24.62 -15.63 -19.82
C ARG A 417 23.93 -16.29 -18.64
N TYR A 418 24.43 -17.44 -18.22
CA TYR A 418 23.96 -18.14 -17.03
C TYR A 418 24.93 -17.89 -15.87
N GLY A 419 24.51 -17.14 -14.86
CA GLY A 419 25.32 -16.88 -13.69
C GLY A 419 25.40 -18.07 -12.74
N LYS A 420 26.26 -17.92 -11.72
CA LYS A 420 26.43 -18.94 -10.67
C LYS A 420 25.11 -19.14 -9.93
N PRO A 421 24.73 -20.38 -9.58
CA PRO A 421 23.50 -20.62 -8.83
C PRO A 421 23.54 -19.96 -7.45
N ILE A 422 22.49 -19.20 -7.14
CA ILE A 422 22.26 -18.59 -5.83
C ILE A 422 21.51 -19.60 -4.98
N ILE A 423 22.13 -20.06 -3.89
CA ILE A 423 21.52 -20.98 -2.93
C ILE A 423 21.07 -20.14 -1.72
N PRO A 424 19.75 -20.09 -1.40
CA PRO A 424 19.24 -19.23 -0.33
C PRO A 424 19.96 -19.39 1.02
N SER A 425 20.29 -20.63 1.40
CA SER A 425 20.99 -20.93 2.66
C SER A 425 22.44 -20.44 2.70
N GLU A 426 23.13 -20.33 1.55
CA GLU A 426 24.53 -19.87 1.51
C GLU A 426 24.65 -18.36 1.76
N ILE A 427 23.56 -17.62 1.57
CA ILE A 427 23.52 -16.16 1.75
C ILE A 427 22.67 -15.74 2.96
N GLY A 428 22.32 -16.69 3.85
CA GLY A 428 21.51 -16.43 5.04
C GLY A 428 20.09 -15.94 4.71
N ALA A 429 19.54 -16.39 3.58
CA ALA A 429 18.25 -15.96 3.04
C ALA A 429 17.27 -17.13 2.84
N GLU A 430 17.40 -18.19 3.64
CA GLU A 430 16.54 -19.37 3.64
C GLU A 430 15.15 -19.12 4.25
N ASN A 431 15.00 -18.08 5.07
CA ASN A 431 13.73 -17.78 5.72
C ASN A 431 12.78 -16.99 4.80
N THR A 432 11.48 -17.13 5.06
CA THR A 432 10.42 -16.39 4.34
C THR A 432 10.09 -15.05 5.01
N ASP A 433 10.93 -14.53 5.90
CA ASP A 433 10.76 -13.20 6.47
C ASP A 433 11.20 -12.09 5.48
N SER A 434 10.68 -10.89 5.69
CA SER A 434 10.92 -9.74 4.80
C SER A 434 12.41 -9.38 4.62
N LYS A 435 13.27 -9.65 5.60
CA LYS A 435 14.71 -9.36 5.51
C LYS A 435 15.38 -10.37 4.59
N SER A 436 15.20 -11.67 4.84
CA SER A 436 15.75 -12.73 4.00
C SER A 436 15.25 -12.62 2.55
N LEU A 437 13.96 -12.38 2.34
CA LEU A 437 13.42 -12.16 0.99
C LEU A 437 14.02 -10.94 0.29
N ARG A 438 14.29 -9.85 1.02
CA ARG A 438 14.93 -8.66 0.46
C ARG A 438 16.37 -8.92 0.07
N VAL A 439 17.14 -9.64 0.91
CA VAL A 439 18.53 -10.04 0.61
C VAL A 439 18.55 -10.89 -0.67
N LEU A 440 17.73 -11.96 -0.71
CA LEU A 440 17.69 -12.86 -1.86
C LEU A 440 17.23 -12.14 -3.14
N LYS A 441 16.17 -11.34 -3.06
CA LYS A 441 15.67 -10.56 -4.20
C LYS A 441 16.74 -9.57 -4.70
N ASN A 442 17.43 -8.87 -3.80
CA ASN A 442 18.48 -7.93 -4.20
C ASN A 442 19.62 -8.67 -4.88
N LYS A 443 20.09 -9.79 -4.32
CA LYS A 443 21.16 -10.59 -4.91
C LYS A 443 20.80 -11.12 -6.30
N VAL A 444 19.57 -11.63 -6.47
CA VAL A 444 19.08 -12.08 -7.79
C VAL A 444 19.09 -10.94 -8.81
N MET A 445 18.62 -9.76 -8.43
CA MET A 445 18.54 -8.62 -9.35
C MET A 445 19.91 -8.04 -9.67
N GLU A 446 20.82 -8.01 -8.70
CA GLU A 446 22.23 -7.63 -8.88
C GLU A 446 22.90 -8.58 -9.88
N ASP A 447 22.82 -9.89 -9.67
CA ASP A 447 23.43 -10.88 -10.57
C ASP A 447 22.84 -10.81 -11.98
N ILE A 448 21.53 -10.63 -12.13
CA ILE A 448 20.91 -10.41 -13.46
C ILE A 448 21.43 -9.12 -14.10
N THR A 449 21.61 -8.06 -13.33
CA THR A 449 22.08 -6.76 -13.83
C THR A 449 23.52 -6.85 -14.31
N ASP A 450 24.39 -7.51 -13.53
CA ASP A 450 25.79 -7.72 -13.89
C ASP A 450 25.90 -8.54 -15.19
N LEU A 451 25.17 -9.65 -15.31
CA LEU A 451 25.13 -10.48 -16.52
C LEU A 451 24.61 -9.73 -17.76
N VAL A 452 23.77 -8.71 -17.57
CA VAL A 452 23.24 -7.87 -18.66
C VAL A 452 24.21 -6.76 -19.05
N ASN A 453 25.09 -6.32 -18.13
CA ASN A 453 26.02 -5.23 -18.36
C ASN A 453 27.43 -5.68 -18.79
N GLU A 454 27.78 -6.96 -18.58
CA GLU A 454 28.93 -7.63 -19.22
C GLU A 454 28.82 -7.65 -20.75
#